data_AF-A0A1G1IDZ0-F1
#
_entry.id   AF-A0A1G1IDZ0-F1
#
_cell.length_a   1.000
_cell.length_b   1.000
_cell.length_c   1.000
_cell.angle_alpha   90.00
_cell.angle_beta   90.00
_cell.angle_gamma   90.00
#
_symmetry.space_group_name_H-M   'P 1'
#
loop_
_entity.id
_entity.type
_entity.pdbx_description
1 polymer ?
#
loop_
_entity_poly.entity_id
_entity_poly.type
_entity_poly.pdbx_seq_one_letter_code
_entity_poly.pdbx_strand_id
1 'polypeptide(L)'
;MVLPTPASTRHALYYPFHLCHEQTLMRLLEHYRAVHFRDYMALQLTPMSGTTAYQDRMGQYHPALVESGQIVQGYSVSGPLDADTVSAVNADLADATWRGIFHHGLKNDRRFQRGLFDLSHSFAVGGSTVPGPAALLRLLEEQRMAQACSVEHVQALSGRRLLPDEDYDLEYALALVKTSAALVYTIRLCRQHKLEAVTDSEVHFHLLERTCSRDGLSLENRLVIREGY
;
A
#
# COMPACT_ATOMS: atom_id res chain seq x y z
N MET A 1 12.08 28.83 31.38
CA MET A 1 13.00 28.39 30.30
C MET A 1 12.72 26.92 30.04
N VAL A 2 12.00 26.59 28.97
CA VAL A 2 11.81 25.21 28.53
C VAL A 2 13.04 24.86 27.70
N LEU A 3 13.85 23.91 28.15
CA LEU A 3 14.97 23.41 27.37
C LEU A 3 14.40 22.72 26.12
N PRO A 4 14.94 22.97 24.92
CA PRO A 4 14.50 22.26 23.73
C PRO A 4 14.77 20.77 23.91
N THR A 5 13.72 19.96 23.74
CA THR A 5 13.81 18.50 23.70
C THR A 5 14.86 18.13 22.65
N PRO A 6 15.83 17.23 22.94
CA PRO A 6 16.81 16.83 21.95
C PRO A 6 16.08 16.31 20.71
N ALA A 7 16.41 16.84 19.54
CA ALA A 7 15.82 16.43 18.29
C ALA A 7 15.99 14.90 18.14
N SER A 8 14.87 14.19 18.01
CA SER A 8 14.87 12.74 17.81
C SER A 8 15.81 12.37 16.67
N THR A 9 16.74 11.45 16.85
CA THR A 9 17.62 10.99 15.75
C THR A 9 16.93 10.00 14.82
N ARG A 10 15.65 9.69 15.08
CA ARG A 10 14.91 8.63 14.41
C ARG A 10 14.26 9.16 13.14
N HIS A 11 14.28 8.33 12.11
CA HIS A 11 13.70 8.64 10.81
C HIS A 11 12.60 7.63 10.51
N ALA A 12 11.52 8.12 9.90
CA ALA A 12 10.32 7.35 9.63
C ALA A 12 10.16 7.13 8.12
N LEU A 13 9.61 6.00 7.69
CA LEU A 13 9.04 5.80 6.35
C LEU A 13 7.52 5.71 6.48
N TYR A 14 6.82 6.70 5.92
CA TYR A 14 5.37 6.65 5.86
C TYR A 14 4.90 5.74 4.73
N TYR A 15 3.95 4.83 5.03
CA TYR A 15 3.50 3.80 4.10
C TYR A 15 1.99 3.49 4.24
N PRO A 16 1.30 2.92 3.22
CA PRO A 16 1.85 2.49 1.95
C PRO A 16 1.80 3.55 0.85
N PHE A 17 0.63 3.93 0.36
CA PHE A 17 0.45 4.88 -0.73
C PHE A 17 -0.89 5.57 -0.55
N HIS A 18 -0.93 6.57 0.32
CA HIS A 18 -2.13 7.32 0.62
C HIS A 18 -1.70 8.66 1.16
N LEU A 19 -2.40 9.74 0.80
CA LEU A 19 -2.07 11.09 1.21
C LEU A 19 -1.92 11.13 2.73
N CYS A 20 -0.67 11.24 3.21
CA CYS A 20 -0.40 11.52 4.60
C CYS A 20 -1.15 12.80 4.96
N HIS A 21 -2.09 12.71 5.89
CA HIS A 21 -2.82 13.89 6.29
C HIS A 21 -1.87 14.87 6.96
N GLU A 22 -2.06 16.18 6.77
CA GLU A 22 -1.17 17.19 7.34
C GLU A 22 -1.01 17.04 8.86
N GLN A 23 -2.10 16.74 9.58
CA GLN A 23 -2.04 16.44 11.01
C GLN A 23 -1.22 15.19 11.35
N THR A 24 -1.28 14.15 10.51
CA THR A 24 -0.44 12.95 10.67
C THR A 24 1.03 13.33 10.48
N LEU A 25 1.36 14.11 9.45
CA LEU A 25 2.71 14.62 9.22
C LEU A 25 3.23 15.42 10.42
N MET A 26 2.46 16.37 10.94
CA MET A 26 2.88 17.19 12.08
C MET A 26 3.18 16.34 13.31
N ARG A 27 2.31 15.38 13.63
CA ARG A 27 2.54 14.43 14.75
C ARG A 27 3.77 13.56 14.52
N LEU A 28 4.05 13.15 13.29
CA LEU A 28 5.28 12.42 12.99
C LEU A 28 6.51 13.30 13.20
N LEU A 29 6.47 14.57 12.78
CA LEU A 29 7.58 15.52 12.94
C LEU A 29 7.87 15.92 14.41
N GLU A 30 6.92 15.70 15.33
CA GLU A 30 7.17 15.82 16.77
C GLU A 30 8.05 14.68 17.31
N HIS A 31 8.06 13.52 16.64
CA HIS A 31 8.71 12.30 17.12
C HIS A 31 9.90 11.82 16.28
N TYR A 32 9.98 12.29 15.03
CA TYR A 32 11.00 11.92 14.05
C TYR A 32 11.68 13.17 13.51
N ARG A 33 12.99 13.09 13.28
CA ARG A 33 13.74 14.19 12.65
C ARG A 33 13.38 14.37 11.20
N ALA A 34 13.14 13.27 10.50
CA ALA A 34 12.71 13.28 9.11
C ALA A 34 11.66 12.20 8.87
N VAL A 35 10.67 12.54 8.04
CA VAL A 35 9.68 11.60 7.53
C VAL A 35 9.93 11.41 6.04
N HIS A 36 10.14 10.15 5.67
CA HIS A 36 10.40 9.74 4.33
C HIS A 36 9.11 9.29 3.66
N PHE A 37 8.97 9.63 2.38
CA PHE A 37 7.85 9.27 1.53
C PHE A 37 8.34 8.58 0.25
N ARG A 38 7.48 7.73 -0.31
CA ARG A 38 7.68 7.15 -1.63
C ARG A 38 7.05 8.05 -2.67
N ASP A 39 7.67 8.23 -3.82
CA ASP A 39 7.08 9.12 -4.84
C ASP A 39 5.86 8.48 -5.48
N TYR A 40 6.06 7.25 -5.91
CA TYR A 40 5.12 6.56 -6.77
C TYR A 40 5.51 5.08 -6.92
N MET A 41 4.50 4.25 -7.18
CA MET A 41 4.68 2.87 -7.59
C MET A 41 3.87 2.61 -8.84
N ALA A 42 4.54 2.37 -9.96
CA ALA A 42 3.99 1.71 -11.13
C ALA A 42 4.61 0.31 -11.24
N LEU A 43 3.82 -0.70 -10.88
CA LEU A 43 4.20 -2.10 -11.05
C LEU A 43 3.97 -2.52 -12.49
N GLN A 44 5.02 -2.99 -13.14
CA GLN A 44 4.93 -3.63 -14.43
C GLN A 44 4.76 -5.14 -14.21
N LEU A 45 3.56 -5.66 -14.48
CA LEU A 45 3.27 -7.09 -14.29
C LEU A 45 3.57 -7.88 -15.56
N THR A 46 3.31 -7.29 -16.73
CA THR A 46 3.73 -7.80 -18.04
C THR A 46 4.25 -6.64 -18.90
N PRO A 47 4.83 -6.88 -20.09
CA PRO A 47 5.19 -5.78 -21.00
C PRO A 47 4.03 -4.86 -21.38
N MET A 48 2.78 -5.35 -21.32
CA MET A 48 1.58 -4.62 -21.77
C MET A 48 0.59 -4.31 -20.64
N SER A 49 0.87 -4.74 -19.41
CA SER A 49 -0.03 -4.58 -18.26
C SER A 49 0.75 -4.20 -17.00
N GLY A 50 0.15 -3.32 -16.22
CA GLY A 50 0.68 -2.89 -14.95
C GLY A 50 -0.41 -2.30 -14.07
N THR A 51 -0.04 -1.99 -12.83
CA THR A 51 -0.92 -1.29 -11.91
C THR A 51 -0.15 -0.20 -11.19
N THR A 52 -0.85 0.84 -10.78
CA THR A 52 -0.24 2.01 -10.15
C THR A 52 -0.84 2.21 -8.78
N ALA A 53 -0.01 2.56 -7.81
CA ALA A 53 -0.48 3.06 -6.53
C ALA A 53 -0.65 4.58 -6.57
N TYR A 54 -1.35 5.12 -5.57
CA TYR A 54 -1.54 6.55 -5.43
C TYR A 54 -0.20 7.27 -5.30
N GLN A 55 -0.07 8.45 -5.93
CA GLN A 55 1.14 9.28 -5.85
C GLN A 55 1.17 10.02 -4.52
N ASP A 56 2.23 9.85 -3.74
CA ASP A 56 2.45 10.65 -2.55
C ASP A 56 3.34 11.84 -2.92
N ARG A 57 2.78 13.05 -2.85
CA ARG A 57 3.42 14.30 -3.26
C ARG A 57 3.63 15.25 -2.08
N MET A 58 3.78 14.73 -0.86
CA MET A 58 3.87 15.57 0.34
C MET A 58 4.94 16.67 0.26
N GLY A 59 6.10 16.40 -0.34
CA GLY A 59 7.15 17.41 -0.52
C GLY A 59 6.74 18.57 -1.45
N GLN A 60 5.84 18.35 -2.41
CA GLN A 60 5.33 19.42 -3.28
C GLN A 60 4.44 20.41 -2.50
N TYR A 61 3.71 19.93 -1.49
CA TYR A 61 2.83 20.75 -0.66
C TYR A 61 3.58 21.46 0.47
N HIS A 62 4.77 20.97 0.86
CA HIS A 62 5.57 21.51 1.96
C HIS A 62 7.04 21.75 1.58
N PRO A 63 7.34 22.67 0.64
CA PRO A 63 8.70 22.88 0.14
C PRO A 63 9.69 23.28 1.24
N ALA A 64 9.26 24.08 2.22
CA ALA A 64 10.11 24.48 3.35
C ALA A 64 10.55 23.28 4.22
N LEU A 65 9.72 22.24 4.35
CA LEU A 65 10.07 21.02 5.09
C LEU A 65 11.01 20.11 4.29
N VAL A 66 10.98 20.19 2.96
CA VAL A 66 11.96 19.53 2.08
C VAL A 66 13.31 20.24 2.20
N GLU A 67 13.32 21.57 2.10
CA GLU A 67 14.54 22.38 2.23
C GLU A 67 15.21 22.21 3.60
N SER A 68 14.42 22.06 4.67
CA SER A 68 14.96 21.80 6.02
C SER A 68 15.38 20.34 6.24
N GLY A 69 15.10 19.44 5.29
CA GLY A 69 15.40 18.01 5.39
C GLY A 69 14.49 17.22 6.32
N GLN A 70 13.37 17.80 6.76
CA GLN A 70 12.35 17.15 7.60
C GLN A 70 11.41 16.25 6.78
N ILE A 71 11.26 16.54 5.48
CA ILE A 71 10.65 15.64 4.50
C ILE A 71 11.73 15.14 3.56
N VAL A 72 11.83 13.82 3.43
CA VAL A 72 12.66 13.16 2.41
C VAL A 72 11.73 12.48 1.42
N GLN A 73 11.88 12.82 0.15
CA GLN A 73 11.06 12.30 -0.93
C GLN A 73 11.99 11.77 -2.04
N GLY A 74 11.56 10.81 -2.85
CA GLY A 74 12.42 10.27 -3.92
C GLY A 74 12.50 8.74 -4.04
N TYR A 75 11.86 7.96 -3.17
CA TYR A 75 11.97 6.51 -3.26
C TYR A 75 11.11 5.97 -4.41
N SER A 76 11.76 5.70 -5.54
CA SER A 76 11.16 5.01 -6.68
C SER A 76 11.11 3.50 -6.42
N VAL A 77 9.90 2.96 -6.53
CA VAL A 77 9.65 1.50 -6.44
C VAL A 77 8.84 1.02 -7.66
N SER A 78 9.06 1.70 -8.80
CA SER A 78 8.39 1.43 -10.07
C SER A 78 9.23 0.51 -10.95
N GLY A 79 8.55 -0.25 -11.82
CA GLY A 79 9.17 -1.18 -12.76
C GLY A 79 8.68 -2.62 -12.57
N PRO A 80 9.35 -3.59 -13.21
CA PRO A 80 9.03 -5.00 -13.05
C PRO A 80 9.35 -5.48 -11.64
N LEU A 81 8.57 -6.44 -11.15
CA LEU A 81 8.87 -7.14 -9.90
C LEU A 81 10.10 -8.05 -10.11
N ASP A 82 11.12 -7.89 -9.27
CA ASP A 82 12.22 -8.86 -9.21
C ASP A 82 11.75 -10.20 -8.61
N ALA A 83 12.53 -11.27 -8.82
CA ALA A 83 12.17 -12.62 -8.39
C ALA A 83 11.91 -12.72 -6.87
N ASP A 84 12.68 -12.00 -6.07
CA ASP A 84 12.51 -11.98 -4.61
C ASP A 84 11.20 -11.29 -4.21
N THR A 85 10.80 -10.23 -4.93
CA THR A 85 9.53 -9.54 -4.70
C THR A 85 8.37 -10.41 -5.13
N VAL A 86 8.47 -11.09 -6.28
CA VAL A 86 7.45 -12.05 -6.72
C VAL A 86 7.28 -13.16 -5.68
N SER A 87 8.37 -13.73 -5.17
CA SER A 87 8.31 -14.75 -4.13
C SER A 87 7.66 -14.25 -2.85
N ALA A 88 8.02 -13.05 -2.38
CA ALA A 88 7.43 -12.46 -1.18
C ALA A 88 5.94 -12.15 -1.36
N VAL A 89 5.56 -11.60 -2.51
CA VAL A 89 4.16 -11.34 -2.85
C VAL A 89 3.36 -12.64 -2.90
N ASN A 90 3.88 -13.67 -3.55
CA ASN A 90 3.22 -14.97 -3.60
C ASN A 90 3.07 -15.60 -2.20
N ALA A 91 3.99 -15.36 -1.28
CA ALA A 91 3.85 -15.81 0.11
C ALA A 91 2.70 -15.09 0.85
N ASP A 92 2.53 -13.78 0.65
CA ASP A 92 1.38 -13.01 1.17
C ASP A 92 0.06 -13.51 0.59
N LEU A 93 0.04 -13.71 -0.73
CA LEU A 93 -1.14 -14.17 -1.44
C LEU A 93 -1.52 -15.61 -1.06
N ALA A 94 -0.56 -16.46 -0.68
CA ALA A 94 -0.81 -17.81 -0.19
C ALA A 94 -1.30 -17.85 1.27
N ASP A 95 -1.03 -16.81 2.07
CA ASP A 95 -1.40 -16.73 3.47
C ASP A 95 -2.88 -16.36 3.67
N ALA A 96 -3.69 -17.35 4.06
CA ALA A 96 -5.13 -17.17 4.28
C ALA A 96 -5.44 -16.12 5.35
N THR A 97 -4.60 -15.98 6.39
CA THR A 97 -4.79 -14.95 7.42
C THR A 97 -4.53 -13.57 6.84
N TRP A 98 -3.47 -13.42 6.04
CA TRP A 98 -3.17 -12.16 5.35
C TRP A 98 -4.32 -11.77 4.40
N ARG A 99 -4.82 -12.71 3.59
CA ARG A 99 -5.99 -12.48 2.72
C ARG A 99 -7.25 -12.11 3.50
N GLY A 100 -7.46 -12.73 4.66
CA GLY A 100 -8.56 -12.41 5.56
C GLY A 100 -8.50 -10.97 6.08
N ILE A 101 -7.32 -10.51 6.51
CA ILE A 101 -7.10 -9.11 6.94
C ILE A 101 -7.37 -8.15 5.78
N PHE A 102 -6.84 -8.45 4.58
CA PHE A 102 -7.07 -7.65 3.39
C PHE A 102 -8.56 -7.54 3.06
N HIS A 103 -9.27 -8.68 3.02
CA HIS A 103 -10.69 -8.72 2.66
C HIS A 103 -11.54 -7.98 3.70
N HIS A 104 -11.24 -8.15 4.99
CA HIS A 104 -11.88 -7.40 6.06
C HIS A 104 -11.66 -5.89 5.92
N GLY A 105 -10.43 -5.46 5.63
CA GLY A 105 -10.11 -4.06 5.36
C GLY A 105 -10.86 -3.52 4.15
N LEU A 106 -10.93 -4.28 3.06
CA LEU A 106 -11.67 -3.90 1.87
C LEU A 106 -13.17 -3.75 2.16
N LYS A 107 -13.74 -4.56 3.05
CA LYS A 107 -15.15 -4.50 3.43
C LYS A 107 -15.49 -3.32 4.33
N ASN A 108 -14.62 -3.02 5.30
CA ASN A 108 -14.98 -2.17 6.44
C ASN A 108 -14.24 -0.84 6.51
N ASP A 109 -13.14 -0.65 5.78
CA ASP A 109 -12.33 0.56 5.84
C ASP A 109 -12.43 1.35 4.52
N ARG A 110 -13.19 2.45 4.54
CA ARG A 110 -13.34 3.36 3.39
C ARG A 110 -12.02 3.99 2.94
N ARG A 111 -11.10 4.22 3.87
CA ARG A 111 -9.78 4.79 3.53
C ARG A 111 -8.96 3.76 2.77
N PHE A 112 -8.98 2.51 3.25
CA PHE A 112 -8.33 1.40 2.56
C PHE A 112 -8.91 1.20 1.14
N GLN A 113 -10.24 1.22 1.00
CA GLN A 113 -10.93 1.15 -0.30
C GLN A 113 -10.46 2.25 -1.26
N ARG A 114 -10.43 3.52 -0.80
CA ARG A 114 -10.03 4.68 -1.62
C ARG A 114 -8.56 4.62 -2.08
N GLY A 115 -7.69 3.98 -1.30
CA GLY A 115 -6.30 3.76 -1.70
C GLY A 115 -6.16 2.71 -2.82
N LEU A 116 -7.15 1.83 -2.96
CA LEU A 116 -7.13 0.73 -3.93
C LEU A 116 -7.90 1.04 -5.20
N PHE A 117 -9.05 1.69 -5.07
CA PHE A 117 -10.03 1.88 -6.12
C PHE A 117 -10.64 3.30 -6.04
N ASP A 118 -10.91 3.93 -7.19
CA ASP A 118 -11.78 5.11 -7.24
C ASP A 118 -13.23 4.68 -7.44
N LEU A 119 -13.91 4.42 -6.32
CA LEU A 119 -15.29 3.92 -6.30
C LEU A 119 -16.33 5.06 -6.17
N SER A 120 -15.88 6.32 -6.23
CA SER A 120 -16.71 7.50 -5.95
C SER A 120 -17.82 7.70 -6.98
N HIS A 121 -17.59 7.28 -8.22
CA HIS A 121 -18.52 7.46 -9.33
C HIS A 121 -18.61 6.19 -10.18
N SER A 122 -17.55 5.92 -10.95
CA SER A 122 -17.52 4.86 -11.94
C SER A 122 -16.22 4.10 -11.84
N PHE A 123 -16.29 2.79 -11.94
CA PHE A 123 -15.15 1.89 -11.89
C PHE A 123 -15.04 1.17 -13.24
N ALA A 124 -13.85 1.19 -13.83
CA ALA A 124 -13.55 0.44 -15.04
C ALA A 124 -13.22 -1.00 -14.66
N VAL A 125 -13.90 -1.96 -15.29
CA VAL A 125 -13.71 -3.39 -15.10
C VAL A 125 -13.66 -4.02 -16.49
N GLY A 126 -12.48 -4.49 -16.88
CA GLY A 126 -12.23 -4.94 -18.25
C GLY A 126 -12.57 -3.86 -19.28
N GLY A 127 -13.44 -4.18 -20.22
CA GLY A 127 -13.92 -3.25 -21.26
C GLY A 127 -15.14 -2.40 -20.88
N SER A 128 -15.63 -2.49 -19.64
CA SER A 128 -16.89 -1.87 -19.22
C SER A 128 -16.69 -0.88 -18.08
N THR A 129 -17.57 0.13 -18.02
CA THR A 129 -17.64 1.08 -16.91
C THR A 129 -18.90 0.83 -16.10
N VAL A 130 -18.75 0.56 -14.81
CA VAL A 130 -19.86 0.24 -13.88
C VAL A 130 -19.91 1.24 -12.73
N PRO A 131 -21.07 1.43 -12.06
CA PRO A 131 -21.13 2.25 -10.85
C PRO A 131 -20.21 1.70 -9.75
N GLY A 132 -19.42 2.57 -9.13
CA GLY A 132 -18.43 2.18 -8.10
C GLY A 132 -19.02 1.36 -6.93
N PRO A 133 -20.16 1.75 -6.33
CA PRO A 133 -20.79 0.95 -5.28
C PRO A 133 -21.21 -0.46 -5.73
N ALA A 134 -21.66 -0.61 -6.98
CA ALA A 134 -22.02 -1.92 -7.53
C ALA A 134 -20.78 -2.78 -7.77
N ALA A 135 -19.69 -2.18 -8.27
CA ALA A 135 -18.41 -2.87 -8.40
C ALA A 135 -17.87 -3.34 -7.04
N LEU A 136 -18.00 -2.51 -6.01
CA LEU A 136 -17.55 -2.88 -4.67
C LEU A 136 -18.28 -4.13 -4.15
N LEU A 137 -19.60 -4.23 -4.32
CA LEU A 137 -20.35 -5.42 -3.90
C LEU A 137 -19.81 -6.70 -4.53
N ARG A 138 -19.40 -6.63 -5.79
CA ARG A 138 -18.78 -7.74 -6.53
C ARG A 138 -17.40 -8.06 -5.96
N LEU A 139 -16.55 -7.06 -5.76
CA LEU A 139 -15.21 -7.25 -5.18
C LEU A 139 -15.25 -7.83 -3.75
N LEU A 140 -16.36 -7.64 -3.03
CA LEU A 140 -16.58 -8.15 -1.68
C LEU A 140 -17.21 -9.56 -1.62
N GLU A 141 -17.45 -10.22 -2.75
CA GLU A 141 -17.95 -11.61 -2.73
C GLU A 141 -16.89 -12.55 -2.11
N GLU A 142 -17.29 -13.33 -1.11
CA GLU A 142 -16.42 -14.21 -0.31
C GLU A 142 -15.61 -15.21 -1.16
N GLN A 143 -16.14 -15.61 -2.32
CA GLN A 143 -15.44 -16.50 -3.26
C GLN A 143 -14.07 -15.95 -3.69
N ARG A 144 -13.94 -14.62 -3.79
CA ARG A 144 -12.68 -13.96 -4.18
C ARG A 144 -11.60 -14.08 -3.13
N MET A 145 -11.99 -14.12 -1.84
CA MET A 145 -11.05 -14.38 -0.74
C MET A 145 -10.56 -15.83 -0.74
N ALA A 146 -11.43 -16.77 -1.15
CA ALA A 146 -11.15 -18.20 -1.18
C ALA A 146 -10.29 -18.62 -2.39
N GLN A 147 -10.36 -17.89 -3.49
CA GLN A 147 -9.63 -18.19 -4.72
C GLN A 147 -8.11 -18.10 -4.52
N ALA A 148 -7.39 -19.10 -5.00
CA ALA A 148 -5.93 -19.08 -5.02
C ALA A 148 -5.44 -17.98 -5.97
N CYS A 149 -4.44 -17.22 -5.54
CA CYS A 149 -3.89 -16.10 -6.29
C CYS A 149 -2.37 -16.14 -6.23
N SER A 150 -1.73 -15.75 -7.32
CA SER A 150 -0.28 -15.54 -7.42
C SER A 150 -0.01 -14.44 -8.46
N VAL A 151 1.22 -13.92 -8.51
CA VAL A 151 1.64 -12.97 -9.54
C VAL A 151 1.50 -13.59 -10.93
N GLU A 152 1.87 -14.86 -11.10
CA GLU A 152 1.75 -15.60 -12.36
C GLU A 152 0.28 -15.77 -12.77
N HIS A 153 -0.62 -16.00 -11.81
CA HIS A 153 -2.05 -16.04 -12.06
C HIS A 153 -2.56 -14.70 -12.62
N VAL A 154 -2.16 -13.58 -12.01
CA VAL A 154 -2.51 -12.24 -12.48
C VAL A 154 -1.93 -11.96 -13.87
N GLN A 155 -0.68 -12.34 -14.11
CA GLN A 155 -0.04 -12.22 -15.42
C GLN A 155 -0.81 -13.00 -16.50
N ALA A 156 -1.20 -14.24 -16.19
CA ALA A 156 -1.99 -15.07 -17.10
C ALA A 156 -3.37 -14.46 -17.42
N LEU A 157 -4.04 -13.89 -16.42
CA LEU A 157 -5.32 -13.19 -16.62
C LEU A 157 -5.15 -11.95 -17.49
N SER A 158 -4.08 -11.16 -17.28
CA SER A 158 -3.82 -9.93 -18.04
C SER A 158 -3.54 -10.15 -19.53
N GLY A 159 -3.14 -11.38 -19.92
CA GLY A 159 -2.75 -11.73 -21.29
C GLY A 159 -3.87 -12.23 -22.20
N ARG A 160 -5.13 -12.29 -21.73
CA ARG A 160 -6.24 -12.89 -22.47
C ARG A 160 -7.53 -12.08 -22.37
N ARG A 161 -8.47 -12.37 -23.26
CA ARG A 161 -9.84 -11.83 -23.17
C ARG A 161 -10.59 -12.56 -22.06
N LEU A 162 -11.05 -11.81 -21.08
CA LEU A 162 -11.74 -12.33 -19.90
C LEU A 162 -13.26 -12.33 -20.07
N LEU A 163 -13.91 -13.24 -19.36
CA LEU A 163 -15.36 -13.18 -19.11
C LEU A 163 -15.65 -12.11 -18.04
N PRO A 164 -16.88 -11.55 -17.97
CA PRO A 164 -17.20 -10.47 -17.05
C PRO A 164 -16.90 -10.76 -15.56
N ASP A 165 -17.06 -12.00 -15.11
CA ASP A 165 -16.73 -12.40 -13.73
C ASP A 165 -15.21 -12.43 -13.49
N GLU A 166 -14.45 -12.90 -14.49
CA GLU A 166 -12.98 -12.96 -14.44
C GLU A 166 -12.34 -11.57 -14.43
N ASP A 167 -12.99 -10.55 -14.98
CA ASP A 167 -12.53 -9.16 -14.87
C ASP A 167 -12.52 -8.69 -13.40
N TYR A 168 -13.54 -9.05 -12.61
CA TYR A 168 -13.56 -8.72 -11.18
C TYR A 168 -12.52 -9.52 -10.39
N ASP A 169 -12.26 -10.77 -10.80
CA ASP A 169 -11.22 -11.59 -10.18
C ASP A 169 -9.83 -10.99 -10.46
N LEU A 170 -9.60 -10.49 -11.67
CA LEU A 170 -8.40 -9.75 -12.03
C LEU A 170 -8.25 -8.48 -11.18
N GLU A 171 -9.29 -7.64 -11.07
CA GLU A 171 -9.22 -6.41 -10.27
C GLU A 171 -8.94 -6.68 -8.79
N TYR A 172 -9.58 -7.71 -8.22
CA TYR A 172 -9.32 -8.14 -6.84
C TYR A 172 -7.88 -8.64 -6.67
N ALA A 173 -7.40 -9.47 -7.60
CA ALA A 173 -6.06 -10.01 -7.57
C ALA A 173 -4.98 -8.93 -7.77
N LEU A 174 -5.22 -7.94 -8.63
CA LEU A 174 -4.37 -6.76 -8.80
C LEU A 174 -4.28 -5.94 -7.52
N ALA A 175 -5.38 -5.78 -6.79
CA ALA A 175 -5.39 -5.08 -5.52
C ALA A 175 -4.56 -5.83 -4.45
N LEU A 176 -4.66 -7.16 -4.39
CA LEU A 176 -3.80 -7.99 -3.52
C LEU A 176 -2.31 -7.80 -3.85
N VAL A 177 -1.92 -7.96 -5.12
CA VAL A 177 -0.53 -7.83 -5.59
C VAL A 177 0.00 -6.43 -5.30
N LYS A 178 -0.77 -5.38 -5.59
CA LYS A 178 -0.41 -3.99 -5.32
C LYS A 178 -0.16 -3.75 -3.84
N THR A 179 -1.05 -4.21 -2.97
CA THR A 179 -0.89 -4.03 -1.52
C THR A 179 0.33 -4.78 -1.00
N SER A 180 0.48 -6.05 -1.37
CA SER A 180 1.62 -6.86 -0.93
C SER A 180 2.96 -6.28 -1.42
N ALA A 181 3.07 -5.94 -2.71
CA ALA A 181 4.29 -5.33 -3.25
C ALA A 181 4.62 -4.00 -2.54
N ALA A 182 3.61 -3.18 -2.24
CA ALA A 182 3.80 -1.97 -1.44
C ALA A 182 4.39 -2.27 -0.06
N LEU A 183 3.97 -3.35 0.62
CA LEU A 183 4.53 -3.73 1.92
C LEU A 183 5.95 -4.30 1.80
N VAL A 184 6.22 -5.13 0.80
CA VAL A 184 7.56 -5.66 0.52
C VAL A 184 8.56 -4.52 0.31
N TYR A 185 8.19 -3.52 -0.49
CA TYR A 185 9.03 -2.34 -0.68
C TYR A 185 9.20 -1.50 0.60
N THR A 186 8.17 -1.41 1.46
CA THR A 186 8.31 -0.77 2.78
C THR A 186 9.39 -1.48 3.60
N ILE A 187 9.34 -2.80 3.69
CA ILE A 187 10.34 -3.60 4.43
C ILE A 187 11.75 -3.35 3.87
N ARG A 188 11.92 -3.39 2.54
CA ARG A 188 13.21 -3.19 1.87
C ARG A 188 13.77 -1.79 2.15
N LEU A 189 12.97 -0.75 1.96
CA LEU A 189 13.39 0.63 2.18
C LEU A 189 13.73 0.90 3.65
N CYS A 190 12.89 0.42 4.59
CA CYS A 190 13.18 0.57 6.01
C CYS A 190 14.50 -0.09 6.40
N ARG A 191 14.80 -1.28 5.88
CA ARG A 191 16.07 -1.96 6.16
C ARG A 191 17.26 -1.25 5.53
N GLN A 192 17.14 -0.89 4.25
CA GLN A 192 18.22 -0.23 3.51
C GLN A 192 18.60 1.11 4.11
N HIS A 193 17.61 1.88 4.59
CA HIS A 193 17.80 3.24 5.08
C HIS A 193 17.71 3.37 6.61
N LYS A 194 17.54 2.25 7.33
CA LYS A 194 17.38 2.19 8.79
C LYS A 194 16.23 3.08 9.29
N LEU A 195 15.07 2.98 8.64
CA LEU A 195 13.87 3.75 8.95
C LEU A 195 12.90 2.92 9.79
N GLU A 196 12.13 3.58 10.65
CA GLU A 196 10.94 2.99 11.29
C GLU A 196 9.76 3.07 10.32
N ALA A 197 9.04 1.97 10.09
CA ALA A 197 7.81 2.00 9.31
C ALA A 197 6.69 2.67 10.13
N VAL A 198 5.96 3.59 9.50
CA VAL A 198 4.81 4.26 10.13
C VAL A 198 3.64 4.35 9.18
N THR A 199 2.46 4.08 9.70
CA THR A 199 1.21 4.25 8.96
C THR A 199 0.14 4.78 9.89
N ASP A 200 -0.88 5.40 9.30
CA ASP A 200 -2.13 5.77 9.96
C ASP A 200 -3.32 4.98 9.37
N SER A 201 -3.02 3.86 8.70
CA SER A 201 -3.99 2.88 8.23
C SER A 201 -3.83 1.59 9.01
N GLU A 202 -4.82 1.26 9.83
CA GLU A 202 -4.81 0.07 10.68
C GLU A 202 -4.75 -1.22 9.85
N VAL A 203 -5.44 -1.28 8.71
CA VAL A 203 -5.39 -2.44 7.82
C VAL A 203 -3.95 -2.70 7.33
N HIS A 204 -3.26 -1.67 6.85
CA HIS A 204 -1.88 -1.81 6.39
C HIS A 204 -0.89 -2.09 7.52
N PHE A 205 -1.17 -1.61 8.73
CA PHE A 205 -0.42 -1.98 9.93
C PHE A 205 -0.50 -3.49 10.17
N HIS A 206 -1.71 -4.04 10.27
CA HIS A 206 -1.91 -5.47 10.52
C HIS A 206 -1.41 -6.38 9.39
N LEU A 207 -1.53 -5.96 8.13
CA LEU A 207 -0.96 -6.69 7.00
C LEU A 207 0.58 -6.75 7.07
N LEU A 208 1.23 -5.64 7.42
CA LEU A 208 2.69 -5.60 7.56
C LEU A 208 3.14 -6.45 8.76
N GLU A 209 2.47 -6.33 9.91
CA GLU A 209 2.73 -7.18 11.08
C GLU A 209 2.60 -8.67 10.74
N ARG A 210 1.54 -9.04 10.02
CA ARG A 210 1.34 -10.43 9.59
C ARG A 210 2.48 -10.92 8.69
N THR A 211 2.89 -10.10 7.73
CA THR A 211 4.01 -10.38 6.82
C THR A 211 5.30 -10.58 7.61
N CYS A 212 5.64 -9.64 8.50
CA CYS A 212 6.84 -9.71 9.32
C CYS A 212 6.83 -10.92 10.28
N SER A 213 5.69 -11.20 10.92
CA SER A 213 5.54 -12.34 11.82
C SER A 213 5.71 -13.67 11.11
N ARG A 214 5.06 -13.85 9.94
CA ARG A 214 5.19 -15.06 9.13
C ARG A 214 6.64 -15.31 8.71
N ASP A 215 7.34 -14.25 8.28
CA ASP A 215 8.68 -14.34 7.69
C ASP A 215 9.80 -14.20 8.74
N GLY A 216 9.46 -14.11 10.03
CA GLY A 216 10.44 -13.95 11.11
C GLY A 216 11.26 -12.65 11.01
N LEU A 217 10.68 -11.59 10.45
CA LEU A 217 11.33 -10.31 10.22
C LEU A 217 11.16 -9.40 11.43
N SER A 218 12.27 -8.84 11.92
CA SER A 218 12.23 -7.71 12.84
C SER A 218 12.18 -6.41 12.03
N LEU A 219 11.12 -5.63 12.23
CA LEU A 219 10.92 -4.31 11.66
C LEU A 219 10.11 -3.47 12.67
N GLU A 220 10.63 -2.29 13.03
CA GLU A 220 9.85 -1.32 13.80
C GLU A 220 8.69 -0.81 12.93
N ASN A 221 7.47 -1.03 13.39
CA ASN A 221 6.25 -0.65 12.71
C ASN A 221 5.32 0.04 13.72
N ARG A 222 4.85 1.25 13.41
CA ARG A 222 3.98 2.01 14.31
C ARG A 222 2.71 2.49 13.61
N LEU A 223 1.60 2.28 14.30
CA LEU A 223 0.31 2.87 13.95
C LEU A 223 0.16 4.25 14.61
N VAL A 224 -0.04 5.28 13.81
CA VAL A 224 -0.41 6.63 14.26
C VAL A 224 -1.91 6.80 14.04
N ILE A 225 -2.70 6.63 15.10
CA ILE A 225 -4.16 6.77 15.01
C ILE A 225 -4.51 8.22 14.70
N ARG A 226 -5.21 8.44 13.59
CA ARG A 226 -5.74 9.75 13.24
C ARG A 226 -6.93 10.10 14.16
N GLU A 227 -6.90 11.28 14.76
CA GLU A 227 -8.05 11.84 15.49
C GLU A 227 -8.83 12.77 14.54
N GLY A 228 -10.17 12.68 14.54
CA GLY A 228 -11.06 13.62 13.84
C GLY A 228 -11.45 13.26 12.40
N TYR A 229 -12.35 12.28 12.24
CA TYR A 229 -13.18 12.14 11.03
C TYR A 229 -14.58 12.70 11.26
#